data_AF-A0A917VPW2-F1
#
_entry.id   AF-A0A917VPW2-F1
#
_cell.length_a   1.000
_cell.length_b   1.000
_cell.length_c   1.000
_cell.angle_alpha   90.00
_cell.angle_beta   90.00
_cell.angle_gamma   90.00
#
_symmetry.space_group_name_H-M   'P 1'
#
loop_
_entity.id
_entity.type
_entity.pdbx_description
1 polymer ?
#
loop_
_entity_poly.entity_id
_entity_poly.type
_entity_poly.pdbx_seq_one_letter_code
_entity_poly.pdbx_strand_id
1 'polypeptide(L)'
;MSEEEGRVFREAWIAGVRAHYPGEPKPGYVTPWEDTPEWERRAAAAVHRQVRDFIEVSDGMTSKLTRAQKGRFVALCWIAQIYRHIESPKPSYVADWDDLPEWQQETDSDIFERIEKEA
;
A
#
# COMPACT_ATOMS: atom_id res chain seq x y z
N MET A 1 -14.94 5.33 9.28
CA MET A 1 -13.70 4.61 9.61
C MET A 1 -13.10 3.93 8.38
N SER A 2 -13.74 2.93 7.76
CA SER A 2 -13.12 2.20 6.63
C SER A 2 -12.84 3.04 5.37
N GLU A 3 -13.69 4.02 5.04
CA GLU A 3 -13.44 4.87 3.86
C GLU A 3 -12.29 5.84 4.06
N GLU A 4 -12.13 6.38 5.26
CA GLU A 4 -11.04 7.29 5.61
C GLU A 4 -9.70 6.58 5.60
N GLU A 5 -9.62 5.40 6.21
CA GLU A 5 -8.45 4.51 6.17
C GLU A 5 -8.04 4.17 4.73
N GLY A 6 -9.03 3.83 3.88
CA GLY A 6 -8.78 3.56 2.47
C GLY A 6 -8.30 4.79 1.70
N ARG A 7 -8.85 5.97 2.01
CA ARG A 7 -8.43 7.23 1.40
C ARG A 7 -6.99 7.59 1.79
N VAL A 8 -6.60 7.45 3.06
CA VAL A 8 -5.21 7.67 3.51
C VAL A 8 -4.24 6.77 2.77
N PHE A 9 -4.54 5.46 2.67
CA PHE A 9 -3.73 4.52 1.90
C PHE A 9 -3.61 4.97 0.43
N ARG A 10 -4.74 5.33 -0.19
CA ARG A 10 -4.75 5.72 -1.61
C ARG A 10 -3.98 7.01 -1.86
N GLU A 11 -4.11 8.01 -1.00
CA GLU A 11 -3.36 9.26 -1.08
C GLU A 11 -1.87 9.03 -0.91
N ALA A 12 -1.46 8.17 0.03
CA ALA A 12 -0.06 7.80 0.23
C ALA A 12 0.50 7.08 -1.00
N TRP A 13 -0.25 6.14 -1.59
CA TRP A 13 0.12 5.50 -2.85
C TRP A 13 0.32 6.53 -3.98
N ILE A 14 -0.64 7.43 -4.19
CA ILE A 14 -0.54 8.45 -5.26
C ILE A 14 0.67 9.37 -5.02
N ALA A 15 0.92 9.76 -3.76
CA ALA A 15 2.08 10.56 -3.40
C ALA A 15 3.39 9.84 -3.70
N GLY A 16 3.51 8.56 -3.31
CA GLY A 16 4.70 7.74 -3.59
C GLY A 16 4.91 7.52 -5.09
N VAL A 17 3.84 7.21 -5.85
CA VAL A 17 3.90 7.13 -7.32
C VAL A 17 4.44 8.42 -7.92
N ARG A 18 3.94 9.58 -7.49
CA ARG A 18 4.40 10.88 -8.01
C ARG A 18 5.86 11.18 -7.64
N ALA A 19 6.35 10.67 -6.51
CA ALA A 19 7.71 10.89 -6.05
C ALA A 19 8.72 9.96 -6.75
N HIS A 20 8.35 8.70 -6.97
CA HIS A 20 9.31 7.64 -7.32
C HIS A 20 9.13 7.05 -8.71
N TYR A 21 7.92 7.11 -9.29
CA TYR A 21 7.66 6.49 -10.59
C TYR A 21 8.47 7.17 -11.69
N PRO A 22 9.23 6.41 -12.51
CA PRO A 22 10.03 7.01 -13.57
C PRO A 22 9.11 7.52 -14.70
N GLY A 23 9.15 8.84 -14.94
CA GLY A 23 8.40 9.47 -16.01
C GLY A 23 6.95 9.75 -15.64
N GLU A 24 6.05 9.73 -16.63
CA GLU A 24 4.64 10.07 -16.43
C GLU A 24 3.85 8.85 -15.92
N PRO A 25 3.21 8.93 -14.74
CA PRO A 25 2.42 7.84 -14.20
C PRO A 25 1.22 7.48 -15.08
N LYS A 26 0.89 6.19 -15.13
CA LYS A 26 -0.35 5.74 -15.78
C LYS A 26 -1.57 6.34 -15.06
N PRO A 27 -2.65 6.71 -15.77
CA PRO A 27 -3.86 7.26 -15.14
C PRO A 27 -4.39 6.41 -13.98
N GLY A 28 -4.36 5.08 -14.10
CA GLY A 28 -4.77 4.15 -13.04
C GLY A 28 -3.94 4.25 -11.74
N TYR A 29 -2.66 4.62 -11.84
CA TYR A 29 -1.81 4.76 -10.66
C TYR A 29 -2.13 6.02 -9.85
N VAL A 30 -2.75 7.02 -10.48
CA VAL A 30 -3.06 8.33 -9.88
C VAL A 30 -4.56 8.64 -9.87
N THR A 31 -5.41 7.65 -10.15
CA THR A 31 -6.88 7.77 -10.07
C THR A 31 -7.31 8.28 -8.69
N PRO A 32 -8.06 9.38 -8.60
CA PRO A 32 -8.59 9.92 -7.34
C PRO A 32 -9.44 8.90 -6.57
N TRP A 33 -9.62 9.13 -5.27
CA TRP A 33 -10.38 8.23 -4.39
C TRP A 33 -11.82 8.04 -4.86
N GLU A 34 -12.45 9.11 -5.30
CA GLU A 34 -13.84 9.16 -5.75
C GLU A 34 -14.07 8.23 -6.96
N ASP A 35 -13.07 8.16 -7.84
CA ASP A 35 -13.05 7.36 -9.06
C ASP A 35 -12.42 5.95 -8.87
N THR A 36 -11.90 5.66 -7.68
CA THR A 36 -11.26 4.37 -7.37
C THR A 36 -12.33 3.27 -7.28
N PRO A 37 -12.16 2.11 -7.95
CA PRO A 37 -13.13 1.01 -7.91
C PRO A 37 -13.42 0.52 -6.49
N GLU A 38 -14.66 0.11 -6.23
CA GLU A 38 -15.10 -0.25 -4.87
C GLU A 38 -14.29 -1.39 -4.24
N TRP A 39 -13.89 -2.40 -5.02
CA TRP A 39 -13.05 -3.49 -4.51
C TRP A 39 -11.68 -3.00 -4.06
N GLU A 40 -11.10 -2.06 -4.81
CA GLU A 40 -9.79 -1.47 -4.54
C GLU A 40 -9.86 -0.55 -3.30
N ARG A 41 -10.96 0.21 -3.15
CA ARG A 41 -11.24 0.98 -1.93
C ARG A 41 -11.31 0.09 -0.68
N ARG A 42 -11.98 -1.07 -0.78
CA ARG A 42 -12.05 -2.05 0.32
C ARG A 42 -10.69 -2.69 0.61
N ALA A 43 -9.91 -2.99 -0.42
CA ALA A 43 -8.56 -3.51 -0.30
C ALA A 43 -7.63 -2.50 0.41
N ALA A 44 -7.61 -1.24 -0.05
CA ALA A 44 -6.84 -0.15 0.55
C ALA A 44 -7.17 0.03 2.04
N ALA A 45 -8.46 0.05 2.39
CA ALA A 45 -8.90 0.13 3.79
C ALA A 45 -8.47 -1.08 4.61
N ALA A 46 -8.48 -2.29 4.02
CA ALA A 46 -8.04 -3.50 4.71
C ALA A 46 -6.53 -3.48 4.98
N VAL A 47 -5.72 -3.10 3.99
CA VAL A 47 -4.26 -2.98 4.15
C VAL A 47 -3.91 -1.90 5.17
N HIS A 48 -4.58 -0.76 5.14
CA HIS A 48 -4.39 0.29 6.14
C HIS A 48 -4.59 -0.25 7.57
N ARG A 49 -5.70 -0.96 7.81
CA ARG A 49 -5.95 -1.56 9.14
C ARG A 49 -4.89 -2.57 9.52
N GLN A 50 -4.47 -3.44 8.60
CA GLN A 50 -3.43 -4.42 8.87
C GLN A 50 -2.11 -3.77 9.30
N VAL A 51 -1.74 -2.65 8.67
CA VAL A 51 -0.55 -1.86 9.07
C VAL A 51 -0.75 -1.25 10.45
N ARG A 52 -1.89 -0.58 10.71
CA ARG A 52 -2.17 0.01 12.03
C ARG A 52 -2.17 -1.04 13.15
N ASP A 53 -2.84 -2.16 12.94
CA ASP A 53 -2.92 -3.24 13.93
C ASP A 53 -1.52 -3.84 14.18
N PHE A 54 -0.66 -3.91 13.16
CA PHE A 54 0.73 -4.35 13.28
C PHE A 54 1.61 -3.35 14.07
N ILE A 55 1.36 -2.05 13.91
CA ILE A 55 2.01 -1.01 14.73
C ILE A 55 1.56 -1.14 16.19
N GLU A 56 0.25 -1.26 16.44
CA GLU A 56 -0.35 -1.33 17.77
C GLU A 56 0.12 -2.57 18.57
N VAL A 57 0.14 -3.75 17.95
CA VAL A 57 0.59 -4.98 18.63
C VAL A 57 2.07 -4.92 19.03
N SER A 58 2.85 -4.05 18.38
CA SER A 58 4.26 -3.82 18.69
C SER A 58 4.51 -2.70 19.71
N ASP A 59 3.46 -2.02 20.19
CA ASP A 59 3.58 -0.80 21.02
C ASP A 59 4.45 0.28 20.35
N GLY A 60 4.26 0.48 19.03
CA GLY A 60 5.00 1.45 18.22
C GLY A 60 6.46 1.09 17.93
N MET A 61 6.91 -0.12 18.27
CA MET A 61 8.30 -0.56 18.00
C MET A 61 8.60 -0.80 16.52
N THR A 62 7.58 -0.75 15.64
CA THR A 62 7.78 -0.73 14.17
C THR A 62 8.67 0.41 13.69
N SER A 63 8.84 1.47 14.49
CA SER A 63 9.80 2.55 14.26
C SER A 63 11.25 2.08 14.10
N LYS A 64 11.59 0.89 14.63
CA LYS A 64 12.92 0.26 14.50
C LYS A 64 13.10 -0.60 13.25
N LEU A 65 12.02 -0.89 12.52
CA LEU A 65 12.08 -1.67 11.29
C LEU A 65 12.74 -0.85 10.17
N THR A 66 13.45 -1.54 9.29
CA THR A 66 13.99 -0.91 8.08
C THR A 66 12.85 -0.55 7.11
N ARG A 67 13.09 0.42 6.23
CA ARG A 67 12.12 0.77 5.17
C ARG A 67 11.70 -0.45 4.36
N ALA A 68 12.66 -1.28 3.95
CA ALA A 68 12.37 -2.51 3.21
C ALA A 68 11.47 -3.48 4.00
N GLN A 69 11.64 -3.62 5.32
CA GLN A 69 10.75 -4.44 6.14
C GLN A 69 9.32 -3.86 6.18
N LYS A 70 9.20 -2.54 6.28
CA LYS A 70 7.90 -1.83 6.27
C LYS A 70 7.19 -1.97 4.92
N GLY A 71 7.87 -1.68 3.81
CA GLY A 71 7.34 -1.82 2.47
C GLY A 71 6.95 -3.27 2.15
N ARG A 72 7.79 -4.24 2.51
CA ARG A 72 7.48 -5.67 2.30
C ARG A 72 6.21 -6.11 3.01
N PHE A 73 5.94 -5.57 4.20
CA PHE A 73 4.70 -5.85 4.91
C PHE A 73 3.47 -5.31 4.15
N VAL A 74 3.54 -4.07 3.64
CA VAL A 74 2.47 -3.48 2.82
C VAL A 74 2.24 -4.29 1.54
N ALA A 75 3.31 -4.62 0.82
CA ALA A 75 3.26 -5.42 -0.41
C ALA A 75 2.58 -6.77 -0.16
N LEU A 76 2.95 -7.48 0.91
CA LEU A 76 2.34 -8.78 1.26
C LEU A 76 0.84 -8.64 1.59
N CYS A 77 0.48 -7.60 2.34
CA CYS A 77 -0.92 -7.31 2.65
C CYS A 77 -1.74 -7.01 1.39
N TRP A 78 -1.17 -6.25 0.45
CA TRP A 78 -1.79 -5.96 -0.83
C TRP A 78 -1.99 -7.21 -1.69
N ILE A 79 -0.96 -8.07 -1.80
CA ILE A 79 -1.03 -9.35 -2.53
C ILE A 79 -2.17 -10.21 -2.00
N ALA A 80 -2.37 -10.27 -0.69
CA ALA A 80 -3.49 -10.99 -0.09
C ALA A 80 -4.85 -10.42 -0.53
N GLN A 81 -4.99 -9.10 -0.68
CA GLN A 81 -6.22 -8.49 -1.21
C GLN A 81 -6.39 -8.78 -2.71
N ILE A 82 -5.30 -8.82 -3.49
CA ILE A 82 -5.35 -9.19 -4.91
C ILE A 82 -5.91 -10.61 -5.07
N TYR A 83 -5.38 -11.60 -4.34
CA TYR A 83 -5.92 -12.97 -4.38
C TYR A 83 -7.37 -13.08 -3.92
N ARG A 84 -7.80 -12.21 -2.99
CA ARG A 84 -9.19 -12.17 -2.52
C ARG A 84 -10.16 -11.65 -3.59
N HIS A 85 -9.73 -10.68 -4.39
CA HIS A 85 -10.62 -9.92 -5.28
C HIS A 85 -10.45 -10.25 -6.78
N ILE A 86 -9.35 -10.88 -7.16
CA ILE A 86 -9.02 -11.22 -8.54
C ILE A 86 -8.74 -12.72 -8.62
N GLU A 87 -9.62 -13.47 -9.28
CA GLU A 87 -9.56 -14.95 -9.35
C GLU A 87 -8.30 -15.47 -10.07
N SER A 88 -7.80 -14.73 -11.06
CA SER A 88 -6.60 -15.09 -11.83
C SER A 88 -5.74 -13.85 -12.04
N PRO A 89 -5.00 -13.40 -11.01
CA PRO A 89 -4.20 -12.20 -11.11
C PRO A 89 -3.01 -12.42 -12.05
N LYS A 90 -2.59 -11.33 -12.73
CA LYS A 90 -1.35 -11.36 -13.51
C LYS A 90 -0.17 -11.57 -12.56
N PRO A 91 0.92 -12.26 -12.98
CA PRO A 91 2.11 -12.43 -12.14
C PRO A 91 2.66 -11.11 -11.60
N SER A 92 2.62 -10.04 -12.40
CA SER A 92 3.07 -8.71 -12.00
C SER A 92 2.24 -8.05 -10.87
N TYR A 93 1.03 -8.54 -10.58
CA TYR A 93 0.21 -8.04 -9.47
C TYR A 93 0.53 -8.72 -8.14
N VAL A 94 1.25 -9.84 -8.21
CA VAL A 94 1.58 -10.70 -7.07
C VAL A 94 3.08 -11.04 -7.01
N ALA A 95 3.91 -10.19 -7.61
CA ALA A 95 5.37 -10.32 -7.58
C ALA A 95 5.88 -10.24 -6.14
N ASP A 96 6.85 -11.08 -5.78
CA ASP A 96 7.51 -10.98 -4.46
C ASP A 96 8.33 -9.70 -4.38
N TRP A 97 8.69 -9.30 -3.17
CA TRP A 97 9.39 -8.06 -2.87
C TRP A 97 10.62 -7.83 -3.74
N ASP A 98 11.47 -8.84 -3.89
CA ASP A 98 12.73 -8.74 -4.64
C ASP A 98 12.50 -8.58 -6.16
N ASP A 99 11.31 -8.89 -6.66
CA ASP A 99 10.90 -8.73 -8.06
C ASP A 99 10.11 -7.42 -8.31
N LEU A 100 9.77 -6.66 -7.25
CA LEU A 100 9.09 -5.38 -7.40
C LEU A 100 10.06 -4.32 -7.94
N PRO A 101 9.60 -3.43 -8.84
CA PRO A 101 10.37 -2.24 -9.20
C PRO A 101 10.70 -1.37 -7.98
N GLU A 102 11.89 -0.78 -7.95
CA GLU A 102 12.36 0.06 -6.83
C GLU A 102 11.38 1.19 -6.49
N TRP A 103 10.79 1.85 -7.49
CA TRP A 103 9.81 2.91 -7.25
C TRP A 103 8.57 2.44 -6.46
N GLN A 104 8.17 1.18 -6.67
CA GLN A 104 7.03 0.59 -6.00
C GLN A 104 7.42 0.16 -4.59
N GLN A 105 8.62 -0.39 -4.39
CA GLN A 105 9.18 -0.69 -3.06
C GLN A 105 9.23 0.57 -2.18
N GLU A 106 9.67 1.70 -2.72
CA GLU A 106 9.67 2.98 -2.00
C GLU A 106 8.26 3.51 -1.72
N THR A 107 7.34 3.38 -2.69
CA THR A 107 5.92 3.76 -2.50
C THR A 107 5.27 2.93 -1.37
N ASP A 108 5.48 1.63 -1.35
CA ASP A 108 4.94 0.75 -0.30
C ASP A 108 5.53 1.07 1.07
N SER A 109 6.81 1.46 1.11
CA SER A 109 7.48 1.93 2.33
C SER A 109 6.88 3.24 2.83
N ASP A 110 6.63 4.20 1.93
CA ASP A 110 6.01 5.49 2.25
C ASP A 110 4.57 5.34 2.76
N ILE A 111 3.81 4.38 2.23
CA ILE A 111 2.46 4.04 2.73
C ILE A 111 2.53 3.60 4.18
N PHE A 112 3.44 2.67 4.52
CA PHE A 112 3.60 2.22 5.91
C PHE A 112 3.93 3.40 6.83
N GLU A 113 4.94 4.20 6.46
CA GLU A 113 5.38 5.33 7.28
C GLU A 113 4.33 6.43 7.41
N ARG A 114 3.47 6.61 6.40
CA ARG A 114 2.33 7.52 6.49
C ARG A 114 1.35 7.06 7.55
N ILE A 115 0.98 5.77 7.55
CA ILE A 115 0.05 5.20 8.53
C ILE A 115 0.68 5.23 9.93
N GLU A 116 1.98 4.94 10.05
CA GLU A 116 2.71 4.99 11.33
C GLU A 116 2.73 6.39 11.95
N LYS A 117 2.69 7.46 11.16
CA LYS A 117 2.62 8.84 11.68
C LYS A 117 1.22 9.24 12.17
N GLU A 118 0.18 8.52 11.76
CA GLU A 118 -1.22 8.79 12.11
C GLU A 118 -1.76 7.85 13.20
N ALA A 119 -1.03 6.78 13.52
CA ALA A 119 -1.32 5.82 14.58
C ALA A 119 -0.85 6.32 15.96
#